data_AF-A0A8S9XGM8-F1
#
_entry.id   AF-A0A8S9XGM8-F1
#
_cell.length_a   1.000
_cell.length_b   1.000
_cell.length_c   1.000
_cell.angle_alpha   90.00
_cell.angle_beta   90.00
_cell.angle_gamma   90.00
#
_symmetry.space_group_name_H-M   'P 1'
#
loop_
_entity.id
_entity.type
_entity.pdbx_description
1 polymer ?
#
loop_
_entity_poly.entity_id
_entity_poly.type
_entity_poly.pdbx_seq_one_letter_code
_entity_poly.pdbx_strand_id
1 'polypeptide(L)'
;MESGAESLAILDTLLKEFFDYKTSNERKQEIETVLGEFGSQRDAWKHCIYYLNNTANPFVCMFCLATLEKIITKQWLQLMWEERSQLRNLLYQYTLQRHAHVPAFIRNKLLKTVVDIARFDWPHFYPDFFTNILTLMDGPDSRVLGLAFLQTASEELICPREDLSVTRKEELKRLFLAHIPQVFNNVTAILEEAKNKNTGDNTVVLAALQALSHLFSWIPLADVNSLQLLSLITHFASQQQDACGLHGLSALNELLYNNCVPGTFQNSLLSLCVHNNSLLRGVLANLSNNMGSNLDPEYLSKLTEMTRLCVSVHWHRVESSPGFPVLEFLSSLFQFTFQQPTLEGFYMTLDIWNSLLDYLQLKDTTHIAKYEEVLVTLVHALLKKLQGHRDLDNEMLENDEETERQKFLRQCIEVIAKVAELAPTQTCTLVVST
;
A
#
# COMPACT_ATOMS: atom_id res chain seq x y z
N MET A 1 -26.14 -2.56 -39.37
CA MET A 1 -24.82 -1.91 -39.18
C MET A 1 -24.96 -0.40 -39.08
N GLU A 2 -25.75 0.27 -39.93
CA GLU A 2 -26.00 1.72 -39.86
C GLU A 2 -26.60 2.19 -38.52
N SER A 3 -27.61 1.50 -37.99
CA SER A 3 -28.24 1.85 -36.70
C SER A 3 -27.27 1.85 -35.50
N GLY A 4 -26.24 1.00 -35.51
CA GLY A 4 -25.24 0.94 -34.44
C GLY A 4 -24.31 2.16 -34.46
N ALA A 5 -23.85 2.57 -35.64
CA ALA A 5 -22.99 3.74 -35.81
C ALA A 5 -23.74 5.05 -35.48
N GLU A 6 -25.00 5.17 -35.89
CA GLU A 6 -25.85 6.30 -35.55
C GLU A 6 -26.06 6.41 -34.03
N SER A 7 -26.40 5.29 -33.37
CA SER A 7 -26.57 5.28 -31.91
C SER A 7 -25.29 5.66 -31.15
N LEU A 8 -24.12 5.26 -31.66
CA LEU A 8 -22.82 5.64 -31.09
C LEU A 8 -22.56 7.15 -31.26
N ALA A 9 -22.87 7.72 -32.43
CA ALA A 9 -22.71 9.15 -32.69
C ALA A 9 -23.62 10.00 -31.78
N ILE A 10 -24.84 9.53 -31.53
CA ILE A 10 -25.77 10.16 -30.58
C ILE A 10 -25.20 10.11 -29.17
N LEU A 11 -24.73 8.94 -28.71
CA LEU A 11 -24.13 8.77 -27.39
C LEU A 11 -22.90 9.67 -27.19
N ASP A 12 -22.02 9.75 -28.19
CA ASP A 12 -20.85 10.62 -28.18
C ASP A 12 -21.23 12.09 -28.00
N THR A 13 -22.28 12.53 -28.72
CA THR A 13 -22.81 13.90 -28.64
C THR A 13 -23.41 14.20 -27.27
N LEU A 14 -24.24 13.29 -26.75
CA LEU A 14 -24.88 13.44 -25.44
C LEU A 14 -23.87 13.50 -24.29
N LEU A 15 -22.83 12.66 -24.33
CA LEU A 15 -21.80 12.67 -23.29
C LEU A 15 -20.92 13.92 -23.37
N LYS A 16 -20.59 14.40 -24.57
CA LYS A 16 -19.90 15.69 -24.74
C LYS A 16 -20.73 16.85 -24.19
N GLU A 17 -22.03 16.86 -24.46
CA GLU A 17 -22.96 17.87 -23.95
C GLU A 17 -23.06 17.80 -22.41
N PHE A 18 -23.16 16.59 -21.84
CA PHE A 18 -23.27 16.41 -20.39
C PHE A 18 -22.06 16.97 -19.60
N PHE A 19 -20.85 16.79 -20.13
CA PHE A 19 -19.62 17.25 -19.48
C PHE A 19 -19.20 18.68 -19.88
N ASP A 20 -19.93 19.36 -20.76
CA ASP A 20 -19.69 20.77 -21.07
C ASP A 20 -20.07 21.66 -19.86
N TYR A 21 -19.25 22.66 -19.57
CA TYR A 21 -19.47 23.64 -18.50
C TYR A 21 -20.63 24.59 -18.80
N LYS A 22 -21.02 24.72 -20.08
CA LYS A 22 -22.14 25.57 -20.52
C LYS A 22 -23.50 24.90 -20.39
N THR A 23 -23.55 23.58 -20.19
CA THR A 23 -24.81 22.82 -20.15
C THR A 23 -25.54 23.07 -18.83
N SER A 24 -26.82 23.43 -18.89
CA SER A 24 -27.64 23.68 -17.70
C SER A 24 -27.87 22.42 -16.88
N ASN A 25 -28.17 22.59 -15.59
CA ASN A 25 -28.48 21.45 -14.71
C ASN A 25 -29.74 20.71 -15.15
N GLU A 26 -30.78 21.40 -15.66
CA GLU A 26 -31.97 20.72 -16.19
C GLU A 26 -31.59 19.83 -17.38
N ARG A 27 -30.76 20.35 -18.30
CA ARG A 27 -30.33 19.59 -19.47
C ARG A 27 -29.47 18.38 -19.09
N LYS A 28 -28.59 18.51 -18.10
CA LYS A 28 -27.81 17.37 -17.57
C LYS A 28 -28.72 16.28 -17.00
N GLN A 29 -29.78 16.66 -16.28
CA GLN A 29 -30.75 15.72 -15.72
C GLN A 29 -31.57 15.01 -16.82
N GLU A 30 -31.94 15.71 -17.90
CA GLU A 30 -32.57 15.08 -19.07
C GLU A 30 -31.65 14.03 -19.71
N ILE A 31 -30.38 14.40 -19.96
CA ILE A 31 -29.40 13.49 -20.54
C ILE A 31 -29.19 12.27 -19.62
N GLU A 32 -29.07 12.48 -18.32
CA GLU A 32 -28.91 11.39 -17.34
C GLU A 32 -30.10 10.43 -17.35
N THR A 33 -31.33 10.97 -17.49
CA THR A 33 -32.55 10.15 -17.62
C THR A 33 -32.49 9.26 -18.87
N VAL A 34 -32.15 9.83 -20.03
CA VAL A 34 -32.03 9.09 -21.29
C VAL A 34 -30.95 8.00 -21.21
N LEU A 35 -29.79 8.33 -20.63
CA LEU A 35 -28.70 7.38 -20.42
C LEU A 35 -29.09 6.27 -19.43
N GLY A 36 -29.85 6.62 -18.38
CA GLY A 36 -30.36 5.67 -17.40
C GLY A 36 -31.39 4.70 -17.97
N GLU A 37 -32.27 5.18 -18.85
CA GLU A 37 -33.23 4.36 -19.60
C GLU A 37 -32.52 3.38 -20.52
N PHE A 38 -31.53 3.85 -21.30
CA PHE A 38 -30.69 2.99 -22.13
C PHE A 38 -30.01 1.89 -21.29
N GLY A 39 -29.34 2.28 -20.20
CA GLY A 39 -28.61 1.34 -19.33
C GLY A 39 -29.51 0.40 -18.53
N SER A 40 -30.83 0.53 -18.63
CA SER A 40 -31.81 -0.39 -18.00
C SER A 40 -32.37 -1.41 -18.98
N GLN A 41 -32.06 -1.29 -20.27
CA GLN A 41 -32.46 -2.27 -21.29
C GLN A 41 -31.69 -3.59 -21.13
N ARG A 42 -32.37 -4.71 -21.32
CA ARG A 42 -31.78 -6.06 -21.20
C ARG A 42 -30.60 -6.29 -22.16
N ASP A 43 -30.70 -5.76 -23.38
CA ASP A 43 -29.68 -5.89 -24.42
C ASP A 43 -28.67 -4.73 -24.47
N ALA A 44 -28.67 -3.85 -23.46
CA ALA A 44 -27.74 -2.72 -23.40
C ALA A 44 -26.28 -3.18 -23.43
N TRP A 45 -25.97 -4.34 -22.84
CA TRP A 45 -24.61 -4.88 -22.84
C TRP A 45 -24.06 -5.13 -24.25
N LYS A 46 -24.91 -5.59 -25.20
CA LYS A 46 -24.49 -5.84 -26.59
C LYS A 46 -24.05 -4.55 -27.27
N HIS A 47 -24.81 -3.47 -27.04
CA HIS A 47 -24.49 -2.14 -27.52
C HIS A 47 -23.23 -1.58 -26.87
N CYS A 48 -23.06 -1.73 -25.56
CA CYS A 48 -21.84 -1.31 -24.86
C CYS A 48 -20.59 -2.00 -25.41
N ILE A 49 -20.63 -3.31 -25.68
CA ILE A 49 -19.52 -4.04 -26.32
C ILE A 49 -19.25 -3.52 -27.73
N TYR A 50 -20.29 -3.24 -28.51
CA TYR A 50 -20.13 -2.64 -29.83
C TYR A 50 -19.48 -1.24 -29.73
N TYR A 51 -19.95 -0.37 -28.84
CA TYR A 51 -19.39 0.98 -28.65
C TYR A 51 -17.93 0.94 -28.21
N LEU A 52 -17.57 0.08 -27.25
CA LEU A 52 -16.20 -0.09 -26.79
C LEU A 52 -15.22 -0.47 -27.92
N ASN A 53 -15.68 -1.25 -28.90
CA ASN A 53 -14.85 -1.64 -30.05
C ASN A 53 -14.69 -0.52 -31.10
N ASN A 54 -15.60 0.44 -31.15
CA ASN A 54 -15.69 1.45 -32.21
C ASN A 54 -15.43 2.88 -31.75
N THR A 55 -15.22 3.11 -30.44
CA THR A 55 -14.94 4.44 -29.89
C THR A 55 -13.50 4.58 -29.40
N ALA A 56 -12.98 5.80 -29.50
CA ALA A 56 -11.79 6.24 -28.78
C ALA A 56 -12.11 7.26 -27.67
N ASN A 57 -13.39 7.64 -27.51
CA ASN A 57 -13.79 8.64 -26.53
C ASN A 57 -13.79 8.02 -25.11
N PRO A 58 -12.97 8.54 -24.17
CA PRO A 58 -12.93 8.08 -22.78
C PRO A 58 -14.29 8.15 -22.05
N PHE A 59 -15.12 9.15 -22.34
CA PHE A 59 -16.45 9.30 -21.73
C PHE A 59 -17.37 8.17 -22.15
N VAL A 60 -17.36 7.81 -23.45
CA VAL A 60 -18.15 6.68 -23.97
C VAL A 60 -17.67 5.37 -23.36
N CYS A 61 -16.35 5.16 -23.28
CA CYS A 61 -15.77 3.98 -22.65
C CYS A 61 -16.22 3.84 -21.19
N MET A 62 -16.10 4.91 -20.39
CA MET A 62 -16.51 4.88 -18.98
C MET A 62 -18.00 4.65 -18.81
N PHE A 63 -18.84 5.28 -19.63
CA PHE A 63 -20.28 5.04 -19.63
C PHE A 63 -20.61 3.57 -19.94
N CYS A 64 -19.98 2.99 -20.97
CA CYS A 64 -20.18 1.61 -21.34
C CYS A 64 -19.75 0.66 -20.21
N LEU A 65 -18.57 0.88 -19.62
CA LEU A 65 -18.07 0.05 -18.51
C LEU A 65 -18.92 0.18 -17.24
N ALA A 66 -19.43 1.39 -16.93
CA ALA A 66 -20.35 1.60 -15.81
C ALA A 66 -21.70 0.90 -16.04
N THR A 67 -22.21 0.93 -17.27
CA THR A 67 -23.44 0.21 -17.65
C THR A 67 -23.23 -1.29 -17.54
N LEU A 68 -22.11 -1.81 -18.04
CA LEU A 68 -21.76 -3.23 -17.94
C LEU A 68 -21.61 -3.67 -16.48
N GLU A 69 -20.92 -2.90 -15.64
CA GLU A 69 -20.82 -3.15 -14.19
C GLU A 69 -22.21 -3.18 -13.53
N LYS A 70 -23.11 -2.24 -13.85
CA LYS A 70 -24.49 -2.25 -13.33
C LYS A 70 -25.22 -3.54 -13.74
N ILE A 71 -25.08 -3.98 -14.98
CA ILE A 71 -25.68 -5.23 -15.46
C ILE A 71 -25.10 -6.44 -14.72
N ILE A 72 -23.78 -6.51 -14.56
CA ILE A 72 -23.07 -7.59 -13.85
C ILE A 72 -23.44 -7.60 -12.36
N THR A 73 -23.61 -6.45 -11.72
CA THR A 73 -23.89 -6.40 -10.28
C THR A 73 -25.37 -6.57 -9.94
N LYS A 74 -26.29 -6.11 -10.80
CA LYS A 74 -27.73 -6.08 -10.49
C LYS A 74 -28.60 -7.02 -11.31
N GLN A 75 -28.17 -7.40 -12.52
CA GLN A 75 -28.98 -8.16 -13.47
C GLN A 75 -28.30 -9.46 -13.91
N TRP A 76 -27.13 -9.80 -13.38
CA TRP A 76 -26.36 -10.98 -13.81
C TRP A 76 -27.17 -12.27 -13.74
N LEU A 77 -27.89 -12.47 -12.63
CA LEU A 77 -28.73 -13.66 -12.44
C LEU A 77 -29.97 -13.69 -13.36
N GLN A 78 -30.32 -12.58 -14.02
CA GLN A 78 -31.43 -12.49 -14.97
C GLN A 78 -31.01 -12.80 -16.41
N LEU A 79 -29.71 -12.67 -16.72
CA LEU A 79 -29.17 -13.04 -18.05
C LEU A 79 -29.20 -14.55 -18.24
N MET A 80 -29.45 -15.01 -19.47
CA MET A 80 -29.33 -16.44 -19.80
C MET A 80 -27.86 -16.87 -19.76
N TRP A 81 -27.60 -18.17 -19.61
CA TRP A 81 -26.22 -18.66 -19.47
C TRP A 81 -25.38 -18.39 -20.73
N GLU A 82 -25.99 -18.44 -21.92
CA GLU A 82 -25.34 -18.08 -23.19
C GLU A 82 -24.91 -16.62 -23.20
N GLU A 83 -25.77 -15.72 -22.71
CA GLU A 83 -25.51 -14.28 -22.65
C GLU A 83 -24.37 -13.98 -21.67
N ARG A 84 -24.36 -14.63 -20.49
CA ARG A 84 -23.28 -14.49 -19.51
C ARG A 84 -21.95 -14.97 -20.07
N SER A 85 -21.94 -16.15 -20.69
CA SER A 85 -20.74 -16.72 -21.30
C SER A 85 -20.23 -15.84 -22.43
N GLN A 86 -21.12 -15.30 -23.27
CA GLN A 86 -20.74 -14.42 -24.37
C GLN A 86 -20.17 -13.10 -23.85
N LEU A 87 -20.84 -12.45 -22.89
CA LEU A 87 -20.39 -11.19 -22.29
C LEU A 87 -19.02 -11.36 -21.63
N ARG A 88 -18.83 -12.42 -20.83
CA ARG A 88 -17.54 -12.75 -20.21
C ARG A 88 -16.42 -12.88 -21.25
N ASN A 89 -16.64 -13.70 -22.28
CA ASN A 89 -15.61 -13.96 -23.29
C ASN A 89 -15.27 -12.68 -24.07
N LEU A 90 -16.27 -11.89 -24.46
CA LEU A 90 -16.05 -10.64 -25.19
C LEU A 90 -15.31 -9.60 -24.34
N LEU A 91 -15.69 -9.42 -23.06
CA LEU A 91 -15.01 -8.50 -22.16
C LEU A 91 -13.56 -8.90 -21.88
N TYR A 92 -13.32 -10.19 -21.62
CA TYR A 92 -11.97 -10.67 -21.39
C TYR A 92 -11.09 -10.49 -22.63
N GLN A 93 -11.57 -10.87 -23.82
CA GLN A 93 -10.85 -10.68 -25.08
C GLN A 93 -10.58 -9.20 -25.40
N TYR A 94 -11.58 -8.34 -25.18
CA TYR A 94 -11.42 -6.90 -25.33
C TYR A 94 -10.33 -6.35 -24.39
N THR A 95 -10.29 -6.83 -23.15
CA THR A 95 -9.27 -6.47 -22.16
C THR A 95 -7.87 -6.83 -22.64
N LEU A 96 -7.67 -8.07 -23.08
CA LEU A 96 -6.37 -8.51 -23.60
C LEU A 96 -5.88 -7.64 -24.78
N GLN A 97 -6.78 -7.22 -25.66
CA GLN A 97 -6.44 -6.43 -26.85
C GLN A 97 -6.22 -4.93 -26.56
N ARG A 98 -6.99 -4.34 -25.65
CA ARG A 98 -7.08 -2.88 -25.50
C ARG A 98 -6.42 -2.32 -24.24
N HIS A 99 -6.09 -3.13 -23.25
CA HIS A 99 -5.57 -2.65 -21.95
C HIS A 99 -4.36 -1.70 -22.07
N ALA A 100 -3.46 -1.93 -23.02
CA ALA A 100 -2.27 -1.10 -23.25
C ALA A 100 -2.55 0.21 -24.01
N HIS A 101 -3.72 0.32 -24.66
CA HIS A 101 -4.09 1.43 -25.54
C HIS A 101 -5.09 2.41 -24.91
N VAL A 102 -5.51 2.16 -23.67
CA VAL A 102 -6.47 2.99 -22.95
C VAL A 102 -5.83 3.61 -21.70
N PRO A 103 -6.28 4.79 -21.26
CA PRO A 103 -5.84 5.39 -20.01
C PRO A 103 -6.01 4.46 -18.80
N ALA A 104 -5.16 4.62 -17.79
CA ALA A 104 -5.12 3.76 -16.61
C ALA A 104 -6.48 3.65 -15.89
N PHE A 105 -7.26 4.73 -15.80
CA PHE A 105 -8.58 4.68 -15.16
C PHE A 105 -9.60 3.81 -15.94
N ILE A 106 -9.54 3.80 -17.28
CA ILE A 106 -10.37 2.93 -18.12
C ILE A 106 -9.89 1.49 -17.98
N ARG A 107 -8.57 1.28 -18.04
CA ARG A 107 -7.97 -0.05 -17.85
C ARG A 107 -8.39 -0.65 -16.50
N ASN A 108 -8.25 0.09 -15.41
CA ASN A 108 -8.61 -0.38 -14.07
C ASN A 108 -10.11 -0.69 -13.97
N LYS A 109 -10.97 0.16 -14.56
CA LYS A 109 -12.41 -0.11 -14.63
C LYS A 109 -12.72 -1.38 -15.43
N LEU A 110 -12.01 -1.59 -16.53
CA LEU A 110 -12.18 -2.77 -17.39
C LEU A 110 -11.77 -4.06 -16.67
N LEU A 111 -10.59 -4.08 -16.02
CA LEU A 111 -10.16 -5.21 -15.18
C LEU A 111 -11.20 -5.53 -14.12
N LYS A 112 -11.69 -4.49 -13.43
CA LYS A 112 -12.73 -4.63 -12.43
C LYS A 112 -13.99 -5.31 -12.98
N THR A 113 -14.49 -4.90 -14.16
CA THR A 113 -15.69 -5.54 -14.73
C THR A 113 -15.52 -7.04 -15.00
N VAL A 114 -14.32 -7.49 -15.38
CA VAL A 114 -14.03 -8.92 -15.55
C VAL A 114 -13.99 -9.64 -14.20
N VAL A 115 -13.40 -9.02 -13.18
CA VAL A 115 -13.35 -9.56 -11.80
C VAL A 115 -14.75 -9.60 -11.17
N ASP A 116 -15.59 -8.60 -11.42
CA ASP A 116 -16.98 -8.57 -10.97
C ASP A 116 -17.79 -9.76 -11.54
N ILE A 117 -17.48 -10.24 -12.75
CA ILE A 117 -18.07 -11.49 -13.27
C ILE A 117 -17.60 -12.69 -12.44
N ALA A 118 -16.29 -12.78 -12.18
CA ALA A 118 -15.73 -13.86 -11.36
C ALA A 118 -16.30 -13.90 -9.95
N ARG A 119 -16.64 -12.75 -9.36
CA ARG A 119 -17.33 -12.65 -8.07
C ARG A 119 -18.58 -13.52 -8.01
N PHE A 120 -19.32 -13.66 -9.10
CA PHE A 120 -20.53 -14.49 -9.17
C PHE A 120 -20.25 -15.91 -9.69
N ASP A 121 -19.39 -16.06 -10.69
CA ASP A 121 -19.29 -17.30 -11.46
C ASP A 121 -18.10 -18.19 -11.11
N TRP A 122 -17.04 -17.66 -10.48
CA TRP A 122 -15.86 -18.45 -10.11
C TRP A 122 -16.16 -19.31 -8.86
N PRO A 123 -15.88 -20.62 -8.84
CA PRO A 123 -15.14 -21.39 -9.82
C PRO A 123 -16.01 -22.20 -10.80
N HIS A 124 -17.31 -22.33 -10.54
CA HIS A 124 -18.14 -23.31 -11.26
C HIS A 124 -18.44 -22.91 -12.72
N PHE A 125 -18.82 -21.65 -12.94
CA PHE A 125 -19.20 -21.13 -14.26
C PHE A 125 -18.09 -20.33 -14.92
N TYR A 126 -17.03 -19.98 -14.19
CA TYR A 126 -15.81 -19.35 -14.70
C TYR A 126 -14.54 -20.03 -14.14
N PRO A 127 -14.30 -21.32 -14.45
CA PRO A 127 -13.25 -22.14 -13.81
C PRO A 127 -11.82 -21.70 -14.14
N ASP A 128 -11.62 -21.13 -15.32
CA ASP A 128 -10.32 -20.69 -15.83
C ASP A 128 -9.92 -19.29 -15.35
N PHE A 129 -10.78 -18.57 -14.61
CA PHE A 129 -10.54 -17.20 -14.18
C PHE A 129 -9.15 -17.00 -13.54
N PHE A 130 -8.85 -17.74 -12.47
CA PHE A 130 -7.60 -17.55 -11.74
C PHE A 130 -6.38 -18.10 -12.51
N THR A 131 -6.57 -19.23 -13.23
CA THR A 131 -5.52 -19.80 -14.09
C THR A 131 -5.12 -18.86 -15.22
N ASN A 132 -6.06 -18.09 -15.75
CA ASN A 132 -5.79 -17.05 -16.74
C ASN A 132 -4.92 -15.93 -16.14
N ILE A 133 -5.16 -15.50 -14.90
CA ILE A 133 -4.29 -14.53 -14.20
C ILE A 133 -2.87 -15.06 -14.10
N LEU A 134 -2.70 -16.31 -13.65
CA LEU A 134 -1.40 -16.95 -13.51
C LEU A 134 -0.67 -17.06 -14.86
N THR A 135 -1.40 -17.45 -15.92
CA THR A 135 -0.87 -17.52 -17.29
C THR A 135 -0.40 -16.15 -17.80
N LEU A 136 -1.16 -15.09 -17.50
CA LEU A 136 -0.76 -13.73 -17.87
C LEU A 136 0.51 -13.29 -17.12
N MET A 137 0.64 -13.64 -15.83
CA MET A 137 1.83 -13.36 -15.01
C MET A 137 3.09 -14.04 -15.58
N ASP A 138 2.96 -15.25 -16.12
CA ASP A 138 4.07 -16.00 -16.71
C ASP A 138 4.49 -15.46 -18.09
N GLY A 139 3.60 -14.74 -18.79
CA GLY A 139 3.87 -14.19 -20.11
C GLY A 139 4.80 -12.96 -20.06
N PRO A 140 5.83 -12.86 -20.93
CA PRO A 140 6.77 -11.74 -20.92
C PRO A 140 6.09 -10.39 -21.16
N ASP A 141 5.19 -10.32 -22.13
CA ASP A 141 4.50 -9.08 -22.52
C ASP A 141 3.22 -8.82 -21.71
N SER A 142 2.69 -9.84 -21.03
CA SER A 142 1.42 -9.76 -20.29
C SER A 142 1.57 -9.71 -18.78
N ARG A 143 2.78 -9.88 -18.23
CA ARG A 143 3.00 -9.98 -16.77
C ARG A 143 2.45 -8.81 -15.98
N VAL A 144 2.60 -7.58 -16.49
CA VAL A 144 2.06 -6.37 -15.84
C VAL A 144 0.54 -6.43 -15.79
N LEU A 145 -0.11 -6.90 -16.87
CA LEU A 145 -1.55 -7.10 -16.91
C LEU A 145 -1.98 -8.21 -15.93
N GLY A 146 -1.23 -9.31 -15.86
CA GLY A 146 -1.48 -10.40 -14.91
C GLY A 146 -1.41 -9.92 -13.46
N LEU A 147 -0.38 -9.15 -13.11
CA LEU A 147 -0.23 -8.55 -11.78
C LEU A 147 -1.36 -7.55 -11.46
N ALA A 148 -1.78 -6.74 -12.44
CA ALA A 148 -2.91 -5.84 -12.28
C ALA A 148 -4.23 -6.60 -12.06
N PHE A 149 -4.46 -7.70 -12.79
CA PHE A 149 -5.61 -8.58 -12.56
C PHE A 149 -5.57 -9.23 -11.17
N LEU A 150 -4.40 -9.70 -10.73
CA LEU A 150 -4.22 -10.28 -9.39
C LEU A 150 -4.58 -9.26 -8.31
N GLN A 151 -4.08 -8.02 -8.44
CA GLN A 151 -4.39 -6.96 -7.50
C GLN A 151 -5.89 -6.64 -7.49
N THR A 152 -6.51 -6.40 -8.65
CA THR A 152 -7.96 -6.12 -8.74
C THR A 152 -8.80 -7.29 -8.22
N ALA A 153 -8.39 -8.53 -8.49
CA ALA A 153 -9.05 -9.72 -7.94
C ALA A 153 -8.93 -9.77 -6.41
N SER A 154 -7.78 -9.40 -5.85
CA SER A 154 -7.58 -9.32 -4.42
C SER A 154 -8.49 -8.25 -3.78
N GLU A 155 -8.52 -7.05 -4.34
CA GLU A 155 -9.35 -5.93 -3.88
C GLU A 155 -10.84 -6.27 -3.89
N GLU A 156 -11.34 -6.82 -5.00
CA GLU A 156 -12.79 -6.99 -5.21
C GLU A 156 -13.36 -8.32 -4.70
N LEU A 157 -12.54 -9.38 -4.55
CA LEU A 157 -13.01 -10.69 -4.08
C LEU A 157 -12.75 -10.92 -2.58
N ILE A 158 -11.71 -10.32 -2.00
CA ILE A 158 -11.33 -10.51 -0.59
C ILE A 158 -11.86 -9.38 0.30
N CYS A 159 -11.93 -8.16 -0.22
CA CYS A 159 -12.63 -7.04 0.39
C CYS A 159 -13.93 -6.72 -0.37
N PRO A 160 -14.86 -7.69 -0.53
CA PRO A 160 -16.06 -7.48 -1.32
C PRO A 160 -16.98 -6.46 -0.63
N ARG A 161 -17.68 -5.66 -1.45
CA ARG A 161 -18.73 -4.76 -0.99
C ARG A 161 -19.81 -5.53 -0.18
N GLU A 162 -20.62 -4.80 0.59
CA GLU A 162 -21.57 -5.37 1.56
C GLU A 162 -22.70 -6.22 0.92
N ASP A 163 -22.73 -6.38 -0.40
CA ASP A 163 -23.80 -7.01 -1.17
C ASP A 163 -23.67 -8.54 -1.37
N LEU A 164 -22.57 -9.17 -0.92
CA LEU A 164 -22.42 -10.63 -0.95
C LEU A 164 -22.79 -11.32 0.37
N SER A 165 -23.34 -12.53 0.28
CA SER A 165 -23.58 -13.38 1.46
C SER A 165 -22.27 -13.78 2.12
N VAL A 166 -22.29 -13.97 3.45
CA VAL A 166 -21.11 -14.38 4.24
C VAL A 166 -20.48 -15.66 3.67
N THR A 167 -21.31 -16.67 3.35
CA THR A 167 -20.86 -17.93 2.76
C THR A 167 -20.11 -17.72 1.43
N ARG A 168 -20.57 -16.80 0.58
CA ARG A 168 -19.90 -16.51 -0.68
C ARG A 168 -18.57 -15.79 -0.46
N LYS A 169 -18.50 -14.87 0.51
CA LYS A 169 -17.25 -14.19 0.89
C LYS A 169 -16.22 -15.20 1.41
N GLU A 170 -16.63 -16.13 2.26
CA GLU A 170 -15.77 -17.19 2.79
C GLU A 170 -15.30 -18.15 1.68
N GLU A 171 -16.18 -18.53 0.75
CA GLU A 171 -15.83 -19.38 -0.38
C GLU A 171 -14.76 -18.71 -1.27
N LEU A 172 -14.98 -17.45 -1.67
CA LEU A 172 -14.04 -16.69 -2.49
C LEU A 172 -12.68 -16.56 -1.79
N LYS A 173 -12.68 -16.23 -0.49
CA LYS A 173 -11.44 -16.14 0.30
C LYS A 173 -10.70 -17.47 0.35
N ARG A 174 -11.40 -18.59 0.57
CA ARG A 174 -10.80 -19.93 0.59
C ARG A 174 -10.20 -20.31 -0.76
N LEU A 175 -10.91 -20.03 -1.86
CA LEU A 175 -10.42 -20.31 -3.21
C LEU A 175 -9.18 -19.48 -3.54
N PHE A 176 -9.18 -18.18 -3.19
CA PHE A 176 -8.02 -17.32 -3.44
C PHE A 176 -6.82 -17.76 -2.61
N LEU A 177 -7.01 -18.06 -1.32
CA LEU A 177 -5.96 -18.57 -0.44
C LEU A 177 -5.31 -19.86 -0.99
N ALA A 178 -6.09 -20.75 -1.61
CA ALA A 178 -5.56 -21.97 -2.21
C ALA A 178 -4.55 -21.72 -3.34
N HIS A 179 -4.61 -20.55 -4.00
CA HIS A 179 -3.66 -20.17 -5.07
C HIS A 179 -2.48 -19.33 -4.60
N ILE A 180 -2.48 -18.82 -3.36
CA ILE A 180 -1.41 -17.96 -2.83
C ILE A 180 -0.01 -18.56 -2.95
N PRO A 181 0.23 -19.85 -2.66
CA PRO A 181 1.57 -20.42 -2.83
C PRO A 181 2.10 -20.30 -4.27
N GLN A 182 1.24 -20.52 -5.27
CA GLN A 182 1.62 -20.37 -6.67
C GLN A 182 1.83 -18.90 -7.04
N VAL A 183 0.97 -17.99 -6.56
CA VAL A 183 1.15 -16.55 -6.75
C VAL A 183 2.51 -16.09 -6.21
N PHE A 184 2.88 -16.50 -4.99
CA PHE A 184 4.17 -16.15 -4.40
C PHE A 184 5.35 -16.73 -5.20
N ASN A 185 5.24 -17.95 -5.73
CA ASN A 185 6.28 -18.51 -6.61
C ASN A 185 6.46 -17.69 -7.89
N ASN A 186 5.35 -17.34 -8.56
CA ASN A 186 5.39 -16.55 -9.80
C ASN A 186 5.96 -15.15 -9.54
N VAL A 187 5.51 -14.47 -8.48
CA VAL A 187 6.03 -13.15 -8.11
C VAL A 187 7.51 -13.22 -7.73
N THR A 188 7.94 -14.27 -7.02
CA THR A 188 9.36 -14.50 -6.70
C THR A 188 10.18 -14.62 -7.97
N ALA A 189 9.73 -15.41 -8.95
CA ALA A 189 10.41 -15.56 -10.23
C ALA A 189 10.51 -14.24 -11.01
N ILE A 190 9.42 -13.46 -11.03
CA ILE A 190 9.38 -12.14 -11.67
C ILE A 190 10.40 -11.18 -11.03
N LEU A 191 10.42 -11.09 -9.70
CA LEU A 191 11.33 -10.21 -8.96
C LEU A 191 12.80 -10.65 -9.10
N GLU A 192 13.06 -11.96 -9.08
CA GLU A 192 14.40 -12.52 -9.29
C GLU A 192 14.91 -12.24 -10.72
N GLU A 193 14.06 -12.41 -11.74
CA GLU A 193 14.39 -12.08 -13.13
C GLU A 193 14.71 -10.59 -13.28
N ALA A 194 13.90 -9.71 -12.70
CA ALA A 194 14.11 -8.26 -12.76
C ALA A 194 15.40 -7.83 -12.06
N LYS A 195 15.69 -8.39 -10.89
CA LYS A 195 16.94 -8.17 -10.15
C LYS A 195 18.17 -8.54 -10.98
N ASN A 196 18.11 -9.64 -11.73
CA ASN A 196 19.23 -10.09 -12.55
C ASN A 196 19.43 -9.29 -13.84
N LYS A 197 18.35 -8.75 -14.41
CA LYS A 197 18.39 -8.03 -15.68
C LYS A 197 18.90 -6.59 -15.58
N ASN A 198 18.85 -5.96 -14.40
CA ASN A 198 19.25 -4.55 -14.21
C ASN A 198 18.68 -3.61 -15.30
N THR A 199 17.46 -3.88 -15.77
CA THR A 199 16.79 -3.05 -16.78
C THR A 199 16.22 -1.82 -16.10
N GLY A 200 16.39 -0.63 -16.67
CA GLY A 200 15.80 0.61 -16.14
C GLY A 200 14.27 0.68 -16.21
N ASP A 201 13.60 -0.33 -16.79
CA ASP A 201 12.15 -0.48 -16.75
C ASP A 201 11.73 -1.29 -15.51
N ASN A 202 11.31 -0.57 -14.48
CA ASN A 202 10.87 -1.12 -13.21
C ASN A 202 9.35 -1.36 -13.13
N THR A 203 8.61 -1.16 -14.22
CA THR A 203 7.13 -1.24 -14.21
C THR A 203 6.61 -2.57 -13.65
N VAL A 204 7.27 -3.67 -14.01
CA VAL A 204 6.94 -5.02 -13.55
C VAL A 204 7.21 -5.19 -12.05
N VAL A 205 8.34 -4.67 -11.56
CA VAL A 205 8.71 -4.72 -10.14
C VAL A 205 7.72 -3.91 -9.31
N LEU A 206 7.37 -2.70 -9.78
CA LEU A 206 6.37 -1.84 -9.14
C LEU A 206 5.02 -2.55 -9.03
N ALA A 207 4.52 -3.12 -10.13
CA ALA A 207 3.26 -3.87 -10.13
C ALA A 207 3.30 -5.09 -9.18
N ALA A 208 4.43 -5.78 -9.10
CA ALA A 208 4.61 -6.92 -8.21
C ALA A 208 4.61 -6.49 -6.73
N LEU A 209 5.35 -5.44 -6.37
CA LEU A 209 5.42 -4.94 -5.00
C LEU A 209 4.09 -4.33 -4.54
N GLN A 210 3.37 -3.63 -5.43
CA GLN A 210 2.02 -3.13 -5.15
C GLN A 210 1.01 -4.26 -4.90
N ALA A 211 1.03 -5.30 -5.74
CA ALA A 211 0.19 -6.48 -5.54
C ALA A 211 0.53 -7.18 -4.21
N LEU A 212 1.81 -7.36 -3.88
CA LEU A 212 2.25 -7.94 -2.61
C LEU A 212 1.81 -7.11 -1.40
N SER A 213 1.91 -5.78 -1.47
CA SER A 213 1.42 -4.89 -0.40
C SER A 213 -0.06 -5.13 -0.13
N HIS A 214 -0.89 -5.16 -1.17
CA HIS A 214 -2.32 -5.44 -0.98
C HIS A 214 -2.56 -6.86 -0.45
N LEU A 215 -1.85 -7.86 -0.94
CA LEU A 215 -1.96 -9.25 -0.47
C LEU A 215 -1.60 -9.39 1.03
N PHE A 216 -0.53 -8.75 1.49
CA PHE A 216 -0.08 -8.82 2.89
C PHE A 216 -1.02 -8.11 3.87
N SER A 217 -1.87 -7.20 3.42
CA SER A 217 -2.87 -6.54 4.27
C SER A 217 -3.92 -7.50 4.84
N TRP A 218 -4.11 -8.68 4.23
CA TRP A 218 -5.16 -9.63 4.63
C TRP A 218 -4.73 -11.09 4.71
N ILE A 219 -3.61 -11.48 4.09
CA ILE A 219 -3.10 -12.87 4.16
C ILE A 219 -2.60 -13.16 5.57
N PRO A 220 -2.99 -14.29 6.19
CA PRO A 220 -2.43 -14.72 7.46
C PRO A 220 -0.90 -14.88 7.37
N LEU A 221 -0.14 -14.33 8.33
CA LEU A 221 1.32 -14.46 8.36
C LEU A 221 1.82 -15.91 8.31
N ALA A 222 1.02 -16.87 8.77
CA ALA A 222 1.36 -18.30 8.71
C ALA A 222 1.51 -18.82 7.27
N ASP A 223 0.84 -18.18 6.31
CA ASP A 223 0.88 -18.54 4.89
C ASP A 223 2.03 -17.82 4.14
N VAL A 224 2.68 -16.82 4.75
CA VAL A 224 3.85 -16.13 4.20
C VAL A 224 5.13 -16.90 4.59
N ASN A 225 5.41 -17.97 3.86
CA ASN A 225 6.50 -18.91 4.18
C ASN A 225 7.72 -18.84 3.24
N SER A 226 7.70 -17.98 2.22
CA SER A 226 8.80 -17.86 1.25
C SER A 226 9.89 -16.88 1.72
N LEU A 227 11.00 -17.42 2.23
CA LEU A 227 12.17 -16.62 2.62
C LEU A 227 12.82 -15.92 1.41
N GLN A 228 12.80 -16.56 0.23
CA GLN A 228 13.33 -15.97 -0.99
C GLN A 228 12.53 -14.73 -1.40
N LEU A 229 11.19 -14.81 -1.35
CA LEU A 229 10.33 -13.68 -1.64
C LEU A 229 10.65 -12.50 -0.71
N LEU A 230 10.71 -12.74 0.60
CA LEU A 230 11.07 -11.70 1.57
C LEU A 230 12.45 -11.10 1.30
N SER A 231 13.44 -11.92 0.92
CA SER A 231 14.78 -11.44 0.58
C SER A 231 14.82 -10.56 -0.68
N LEU A 232 13.93 -10.80 -1.63
CA LEU A 232 13.80 -9.97 -2.83
C LEU A 232 13.11 -8.64 -2.51
N ILE A 233 12.05 -8.67 -1.70
CA ILE A 233 11.37 -7.44 -1.26
C ILE A 233 12.32 -6.54 -0.47
N THR A 234 13.11 -7.10 0.46
CA THR A 234 14.11 -6.33 1.21
C THR A 234 15.22 -5.77 0.30
N HIS A 235 15.63 -6.52 -0.73
CA HIS A 235 16.58 -6.02 -1.73
C HIS A 235 16.03 -4.78 -2.46
N PHE A 236 14.80 -4.83 -2.98
CA PHE A 236 14.18 -3.68 -3.64
C PHE A 236 13.90 -2.54 -2.68
N ALA A 237 13.47 -2.82 -1.44
CA ALA A 237 13.28 -1.81 -0.39
C ALA A 237 14.56 -1.03 -0.04
N SER A 238 15.73 -1.62 -0.29
CA SER A 238 17.03 -0.97 -0.10
C SER A 238 17.39 0.05 -1.20
N GLN A 239 16.62 0.12 -2.30
CA GLN A 239 16.83 1.06 -3.39
C GLN A 239 16.16 2.41 -3.05
N GLN A 240 16.78 3.16 -2.14
CA GLN A 240 16.18 4.35 -1.48
C GLN A 240 15.79 5.51 -2.42
N GLN A 241 16.33 5.54 -3.64
CA GLN A 241 16.08 6.59 -4.64
C GLN A 241 15.10 6.14 -5.75
N ASP A 242 14.61 4.91 -5.69
CA ASP A 242 13.74 4.32 -6.69
C ASP A 242 12.31 4.14 -6.13
N ALA A 243 11.29 4.29 -6.97
CA ALA A 243 9.91 3.97 -6.60
C ALA A 243 9.76 2.52 -6.13
N CYS A 244 10.63 1.61 -6.60
CA CYS A 244 10.72 0.24 -6.09
C CYS A 244 11.04 0.19 -4.58
N GLY A 245 11.89 1.11 -4.11
CA GLY A 245 12.22 1.24 -2.69
C GLY A 245 10.98 1.54 -1.84
N LEU A 246 10.19 2.52 -2.27
CA LEU A 246 8.96 2.94 -1.60
C LEU A 246 7.91 1.81 -1.53
N HIS A 247 7.67 1.12 -2.65
CA HIS A 247 6.70 0.03 -2.69
C HIS A 247 7.20 -1.23 -1.97
N GLY A 248 8.49 -1.52 -2.03
CA GLY A 248 9.10 -2.61 -1.27
C GLY A 248 8.92 -2.39 0.23
N LEU A 249 9.22 -1.18 0.71
CA LEU A 249 9.04 -0.81 2.10
C LEU A 249 7.58 -0.83 2.54
N SER A 250 6.67 -0.38 1.67
CA SER A 250 5.22 -0.46 1.93
C SER A 250 4.78 -1.92 2.11
N ALA A 251 5.22 -2.84 1.25
CA ALA A 251 4.91 -4.26 1.40
C ALA A 251 5.49 -4.86 2.70
N LEU A 252 6.68 -4.44 3.12
CA LEU A 252 7.25 -4.87 4.40
C LEU A 252 6.45 -4.34 5.60
N ASN A 253 5.95 -3.10 5.54
CA ASN A 253 5.13 -2.53 6.60
C ASN A 253 3.81 -3.30 6.78
N GLU A 254 3.18 -3.75 5.70
CA GLU A 254 1.97 -4.59 5.76
C GLU A 254 2.18 -5.87 6.56
N LEU A 255 3.35 -6.50 6.43
CA LEU A 255 3.71 -7.66 7.25
C LEU A 255 3.89 -7.27 8.73
N LEU A 256 4.45 -6.10 9.01
CA LEU A 256 4.72 -5.64 10.38
C LEU A 256 3.49 -5.07 11.09
N TYR A 257 2.42 -4.68 10.39
CA TYR A 257 1.15 -4.31 11.04
C TYR A 257 0.46 -5.48 11.75
N ASN A 258 0.81 -6.73 11.42
CA ASN A 258 0.20 -7.91 11.99
C ASN A 258 0.70 -8.20 13.43
N ASN A 259 -0.17 -7.96 14.42
CA ASN A 259 0.12 -8.21 15.84
C ASN A 259 0.20 -9.71 16.20
N CYS A 260 -0.50 -10.57 15.45
CA CYS A 260 -0.56 -12.01 15.69
C CYS A 260 0.53 -12.73 14.89
N VAL A 261 1.73 -12.82 15.48
CA VAL A 261 2.90 -13.42 14.83
C VAL A 261 2.99 -14.92 15.15
N PRO A 262 2.83 -15.83 14.17
CA PRO A 262 3.00 -17.26 14.39
C PRO A 262 4.48 -17.61 14.61
N GLY A 263 4.75 -18.71 15.32
CA GLY A 263 6.12 -19.20 15.58
C GLY A 263 6.95 -19.41 14.31
N THR A 264 6.30 -19.82 13.22
CA THR A 264 6.92 -20.00 11.89
C THR A 264 7.45 -18.71 11.27
N PHE A 265 6.93 -17.55 11.68
CA PHE A 265 7.33 -16.25 11.14
C PHE A 265 8.31 -15.48 12.04
N GLN A 266 8.64 -15.99 13.24
CA GLN A 266 9.51 -15.27 14.20
C GLN A 266 10.89 -14.94 13.63
N ASN A 267 11.52 -15.88 12.92
CA ASN A 267 12.82 -15.65 12.29
C ASN A 267 12.74 -14.62 11.14
N SER A 268 11.65 -14.66 10.37
CA SER A 268 11.39 -13.68 9.32
C SER A 268 11.19 -12.28 9.93
N LEU A 269 10.40 -12.17 11.01
CA LEU A 269 10.20 -10.92 11.74
C LEU A 269 11.53 -10.35 12.25
N LEU A 270 12.37 -11.20 12.85
CA LEU A 270 13.70 -10.79 13.31
C LEU A 270 14.55 -10.25 12.15
N SER A 271 14.57 -10.96 11.02
CA SER A 271 15.29 -10.54 9.81
C SER A 271 14.78 -9.20 9.28
N LEU A 272 13.46 -8.96 9.30
CA LEU A 272 12.87 -7.68 8.90
C LEU A 272 13.29 -6.53 9.82
N CYS A 273 13.35 -6.75 11.14
CA CYS A 273 13.80 -5.71 12.09
C CYS A 273 15.31 -5.43 11.96
N VAL A 274 16.13 -6.46 11.69
CA VAL A 274 17.56 -6.29 11.37
C VAL A 274 17.73 -5.54 10.05
N HIS A 275 16.88 -5.81 9.07
CA HIS A 275 16.87 -5.11 7.79
C HIS A 275 16.48 -3.64 7.96
N ASN A 276 15.47 -3.32 8.78
CA ASN A 276 15.11 -1.95 9.14
C ASN A 276 16.33 -1.16 9.63
N ASN A 277 17.13 -1.72 10.54
CA ASN A 277 18.37 -1.09 11.01
C ASN A 277 19.37 -0.81 9.87
N SER A 278 19.45 -1.73 8.89
CA SER A 278 20.32 -1.55 7.73
C SER A 278 19.83 -0.42 6.81
N LEU A 279 18.51 -0.29 6.64
CA LEU A 279 17.90 0.82 5.90
C LEU A 279 18.12 2.17 6.59
N LEU A 280 17.95 2.23 7.92
CA LEU A 280 18.25 3.41 8.73
C LEU A 280 19.70 3.88 8.50
N ARG A 281 20.67 2.97 8.59
CA ARG A 281 22.09 3.30 8.31
C ARG A 281 22.32 3.77 6.87
N GLY A 282 21.63 3.18 5.90
CA GLY A 282 21.69 3.63 4.51
C GLY A 282 21.18 5.07 4.33
N VAL A 283 20.04 5.40 4.96
CA VAL A 283 19.49 6.77 4.93
C VAL A 283 20.40 7.74 5.65
N LEU A 284 20.94 7.38 6.81
CA LEU A 284 21.90 8.18 7.57
C LEU A 284 23.14 8.53 6.73
N ALA A 285 23.68 7.57 5.99
CA ALA A 285 24.80 7.80 5.09
C ALA A 285 24.45 8.81 3.96
N ASN A 286 23.21 8.80 3.49
CA ASN A 286 22.74 9.76 2.48
C ASN A 286 22.55 11.17 3.06
N LEU A 287 21.99 11.26 4.27
CA LEU A 287 21.81 12.53 4.99
C LEU A 287 23.17 13.17 5.33
N SER A 288 24.16 12.40 5.77
CA SER A 288 25.49 12.92 6.13
C SER A 288 26.28 13.45 4.93
N ASN A 289 26.05 12.92 3.73
CA ASN A 289 26.79 13.26 2.51
C ASN A 289 26.18 14.43 1.73
N ASN A 290 25.26 15.22 2.31
CA ASN A 290 24.48 16.26 1.62
C ASN A 290 23.67 15.77 0.41
N MET A 291 23.47 14.45 0.27
CA MET A 291 22.57 13.83 -0.70
C MET A 291 21.14 13.71 -0.16
N GLY A 292 20.87 14.28 1.04
CA GLY A 292 19.56 14.27 1.69
C GLY A 292 18.45 14.91 0.86
N SER A 293 18.79 15.84 -0.04
CA SER A 293 17.81 16.46 -0.96
C SER A 293 17.26 15.51 -2.03
N ASN A 294 17.87 14.34 -2.22
CA ASN A 294 17.45 13.34 -3.21
C ASN A 294 16.63 12.19 -2.60
N LEU A 295 16.39 12.21 -1.28
CA LEU A 295 15.54 11.22 -0.64
C LEU A 295 14.08 11.61 -0.82
N ASP A 296 13.29 10.67 -1.31
CA ASP A 296 11.84 10.82 -1.40
C ASP A 296 11.25 10.98 0.02
N PRO A 297 10.53 12.08 0.32
CA PRO A 297 9.85 12.26 1.60
C PRO A 297 8.90 11.11 1.95
N GLU A 298 8.24 10.51 0.95
CA GLU A 298 7.35 9.37 1.17
C GLU A 298 8.13 8.12 1.61
N TYR A 299 9.33 7.90 1.04
CA TYR A 299 10.21 6.81 1.45
C TYR A 299 10.65 6.99 2.91
N LEU A 300 11.06 8.22 3.28
CA LEU A 300 11.46 8.54 4.65
C LEU A 300 10.31 8.32 5.65
N SER A 301 9.09 8.74 5.28
CA SER A 301 7.88 8.51 6.07
C SER A 301 7.62 7.01 6.26
N LYS A 302 7.68 6.21 5.19
CA LYS A 302 7.49 4.76 5.26
C LYS A 302 8.59 4.05 6.06
N LEU A 303 9.82 4.55 6.06
CA LEU A 303 10.91 4.00 6.88
C LEU A 303 10.72 4.33 8.35
N THR A 304 10.28 5.55 8.65
CA THR A 304 9.90 5.97 10.00
C THR A 304 8.77 5.09 10.54
N GLU A 305 7.77 4.81 9.70
CA GLU A 305 6.69 3.86 10.00
C GLU A 305 7.22 2.45 10.28
N MET A 306 8.08 1.90 9.42
CA MET A 306 8.69 0.58 9.64
C MET A 306 9.40 0.51 11.00
N THR A 307 10.15 1.57 11.33
CA THR A 307 10.91 1.71 12.57
C THR A 307 9.97 1.78 13.78
N ARG A 308 8.86 2.54 13.65
CA ARG A 308 7.79 2.59 14.65
C ARG A 308 7.19 1.21 14.89
N LEU A 309 6.93 0.42 13.85
CA LEU A 309 6.37 -0.92 14.00
C LEU A 309 7.36 -1.88 14.69
N CYS A 310 8.65 -1.82 14.34
CA CYS A 310 9.69 -2.59 15.00
C CYS A 310 9.74 -2.31 16.52
N VAL A 311 9.63 -1.05 16.94
CA VAL A 311 9.74 -0.65 18.35
C VAL A 311 8.41 -0.76 19.11
N SER A 312 7.32 -0.25 18.55
CA SER A 312 6.05 -0.11 19.27
C SER A 312 5.26 -1.42 19.29
N VAL A 313 5.40 -2.26 18.27
CA VAL A 313 4.63 -3.51 18.13
C VAL A 313 5.47 -4.73 18.44
N HIS A 314 6.70 -4.79 17.90
CA HIS A 314 7.49 -6.03 17.86
C HIS A 314 8.68 -6.06 18.82
N TRP A 315 8.98 -4.97 19.51
CA TRP A 315 10.20 -4.86 20.32
C TRP A 315 10.35 -6.00 21.32
N HIS A 316 9.28 -6.29 22.07
CA HIS A 316 9.22 -7.38 23.05
C HIS A 316 9.52 -8.78 22.49
N ARG A 317 9.36 -8.98 21.17
CA ARG A 317 9.68 -10.25 20.49
C ARG A 317 11.14 -10.30 20.05
N VAL A 318 11.70 -9.16 19.65
CA VAL A 318 13.04 -9.10 19.04
C VAL A 318 14.15 -8.80 20.05
N GLU A 319 13.92 -8.01 21.10
CA GLU A 319 15.00 -7.58 22.02
C GLU A 319 15.67 -8.75 22.77
N SER A 320 14.93 -9.83 23.01
CA SER A 320 15.44 -11.03 23.70
C SER A 320 16.05 -12.05 22.74
N SER A 321 15.95 -11.81 21.43
CA SER A 321 16.47 -12.72 20.42
C SER A 321 17.98 -12.54 20.27
N PRO A 322 18.80 -13.60 20.37
CA PRO A 322 20.26 -13.48 20.36
C PRO A 322 20.84 -12.92 19.06
N GLY A 323 20.09 -12.98 17.95
CA GLY A 323 20.48 -12.42 16.66
C GLY A 323 20.09 -10.95 16.46
N PHE A 324 19.43 -10.30 17.42
CA PHE A 324 19.02 -8.91 17.29
C PHE A 324 20.05 -7.96 17.94
N PRO A 325 20.71 -7.07 17.16
CA PRO A 325 21.71 -6.17 17.70
C PRO A 325 21.04 -4.94 18.34
N VAL A 326 20.51 -5.09 19.55
CA VAL A 326 19.74 -4.06 20.28
C VAL A 326 20.47 -2.71 20.32
N LEU A 327 21.73 -2.69 20.77
CA LEU A 327 22.49 -1.44 20.92
C LEU A 327 22.79 -0.78 19.56
N GLU A 328 23.08 -1.56 18.52
CA GLU A 328 23.30 -1.01 17.19
C GLU A 328 22.00 -0.44 16.60
N PHE A 329 20.86 -1.09 16.83
CA PHE A 329 19.55 -0.58 16.43
C PHE A 329 19.26 0.77 17.09
N LEU A 330 19.44 0.85 18.42
CA LEU A 330 19.18 2.08 19.17
C LEU A 330 20.15 3.20 18.80
N SER A 331 21.41 2.88 18.49
CA SER A 331 22.38 3.83 17.97
C SER A 331 21.94 4.41 16.62
N SER A 332 21.49 3.57 15.69
CA SER A 332 20.94 4.03 14.40
C SER A 332 19.67 4.86 14.60
N LEU A 333 18.74 4.45 15.47
CA LEU A 333 17.53 5.21 15.78
C LEU A 333 17.88 6.58 16.37
N PHE A 334 18.85 6.64 17.28
CA PHE A 334 19.33 7.90 17.86
C PHE A 334 19.88 8.82 16.78
N GLN A 335 20.80 8.32 15.94
CA GLN A 335 21.33 9.12 14.83
C GLN A 335 20.22 9.58 13.88
N PHE A 336 19.27 8.68 13.57
CA PHE A 336 18.15 8.96 12.68
C PHE A 336 17.23 10.05 13.23
N THR A 337 16.98 10.03 14.54
CA THR A 337 16.20 11.05 15.28
C THR A 337 16.84 12.42 15.10
N PHE A 338 18.13 12.56 15.39
CA PHE A 338 18.79 13.86 15.39
C PHE A 338 19.21 14.37 14.00
N GLN A 339 19.17 13.51 12.98
CA GLN A 339 19.44 13.86 11.59
C GLN A 339 18.16 14.02 10.74
N GLN A 340 16.97 13.96 11.34
CA GLN A 340 15.73 14.21 10.60
C GLN A 340 15.77 15.58 9.89
N PRO A 341 15.34 15.65 8.62
CA PRO A 341 15.37 16.88 7.84
C PRO A 341 14.27 17.87 8.25
N THR A 342 13.20 17.41 8.90
CA THR A 342 12.06 18.23 9.31
C THR A 342 11.75 18.04 10.80
N LEU A 343 11.12 19.05 11.43
CA LEU A 343 10.64 18.95 12.81
C LEU A 343 9.54 17.88 12.95
N GLU A 344 8.66 17.76 11.96
CA GLU A 344 7.63 16.71 11.95
C GLU A 344 8.25 15.31 11.99
N GLY A 345 9.26 15.04 11.14
CA GLY A 345 9.99 13.77 11.17
C GLY A 345 10.69 13.54 12.51
N PHE A 346 11.27 14.60 13.09
CA PHE A 346 11.85 14.54 14.44
C PHE A 346 10.79 14.16 15.50
N TYR A 347 9.61 14.77 15.49
CA TYR A 347 8.52 14.42 16.41
C TYR A 347 8.06 12.97 16.22
N MET A 348 7.90 12.50 14.99
CA MET A 348 7.58 11.10 14.73
C MET A 348 8.63 10.14 15.34
N THR A 349 9.91 10.49 15.29
CA THR A 349 10.96 9.69 15.95
C THR A 349 10.93 9.78 17.47
N LEU A 350 10.55 10.92 18.06
CA LEU A 350 10.32 11.03 19.50
C LEU A 350 9.16 10.16 19.97
N ASP A 351 8.09 10.02 19.18
CA ASP A 351 6.99 9.10 19.47
C ASP A 351 7.44 7.63 19.50
N ILE A 352 8.41 7.26 18.64
CA ILE A 352 9.05 5.94 18.66
C ILE A 352 9.82 5.74 19.98
N TRP A 353 10.59 6.75 20.42
CA TRP A 353 11.26 6.71 21.71
C TRP A 353 10.27 6.60 22.87
N ASN A 354 9.20 7.40 22.87
CA ASN A 354 8.14 7.33 23.88
C ASN A 354 7.55 5.91 23.97
N SER A 355 7.30 5.25 22.84
CA SER A 355 6.80 3.87 22.81
C SER A 355 7.80 2.89 23.45
N LEU A 356 9.11 3.08 23.24
CA LEU A 356 10.15 2.29 23.91
C LEU A 356 10.19 2.58 25.42
N LEU A 357 10.08 3.84 25.82
CA LEU A 357 10.10 4.24 27.24
C LEU A 357 8.90 3.65 27.98
N ASP A 358 7.70 3.73 27.40
CA ASP A 358 6.49 3.14 27.96
C ASP A 358 6.63 1.62 28.11
N TYR A 359 7.28 0.95 27.15
CA TYR A 359 7.63 -0.46 27.28
C TYR A 359 8.60 -0.74 28.44
N LEU A 360 9.64 0.08 28.59
CA LEU A 360 10.66 -0.07 29.64
C LEU A 360 10.11 0.21 31.04
N GLN A 361 9.14 1.11 31.19
CA GLN A 361 8.44 1.37 32.46
C GLN A 361 7.73 0.12 33.01
N LEU A 362 7.39 -0.85 32.15
CA LEU A 362 6.78 -2.12 32.56
C LEU A 362 7.81 -3.17 33.00
N LYS A 363 9.10 -2.86 32.98
CA LYS A 363 10.20 -3.79 33.25
C LYS A 363 10.87 -3.54 34.59
N ASP A 364 11.60 -4.55 35.06
CA ASP A 364 12.39 -4.42 36.28
C ASP A 364 13.64 -3.56 36.07
N THR A 365 14.22 -3.11 37.18
CA THR A 365 15.41 -2.25 37.20
C THR A 365 16.63 -2.90 36.55
N THR A 366 16.75 -4.24 36.58
CA THR A 366 17.87 -4.95 35.97
C THR A 366 17.79 -4.94 34.44
N HIS A 367 16.58 -5.00 33.90
CA HIS A 367 16.34 -4.87 32.47
C HIS A 367 16.54 -3.43 32.00
N ILE A 368 16.01 -2.45 32.76
CA ILE A 368 16.17 -1.02 32.47
C ILE A 368 17.65 -0.62 32.46
N ALA A 369 18.47 -1.14 33.38
CA ALA A 369 19.89 -0.84 33.45
C ALA A 369 20.67 -1.13 32.15
N LYS A 370 20.18 -2.07 31.31
CA LYS A 370 20.77 -2.37 29.99
C LYS A 370 20.64 -1.23 28.98
N TYR A 371 19.67 -0.34 29.20
CA TYR A 371 19.34 0.78 28.31
C TYR A 371 19.82 2.12 28.85
N GLU A 372 20.25 2.18 30.11
CA GLU A 372 20.56 3.41 30.84
C GLU A 372 21.51 4.34 30.07
N GLU A 373 22.61 3.81 29.53
CA GLU A 373 23.58 4.61 28.78
C GLU A 373 22.96 5.28 27.54
N VAL A 374 22.10 4.55 26.81
CA VAL A 374 21.39 5.09 25.63
C VAL A 374 20.40 6.17 26.06
N LEU A 375 19.65 5.94 27.14
CA LEU A 375 18.65 6.89 27.65
C LEU A 375 19.30 8.19 28.13
N VAL A 376 20.40 8.10 28.86
CA VAL A 376 21.17 9.27 29.34
C VAL A 376 21.76 10.05 28.15
N THR A 377 22.24 9.34 27.13
CA THR A 377 22.74 9.97 25.89
C THR A 377 21.62 10.70 25.13
N LEU A 378 20.42 10.10 25.08
CA LEU A 378 19.23 10.74 24.50
C LEU A 378 18.88 12.04 25.21
N VAL A 379 18.82 12.04 26.55
CA VAL A 379 18.57 13.26 27.35
C VAL A 379 19.61 14.33 27.06
N HIS A 380 20.90 13.99 27.09
CA HIS A 380 21.97 14.95 26.83
C HIS A 380 21.82 15.60 25.44
N ALA A 381 21.51 14.80 24.41
CA ALA A 381 21.32 15.30 23.06
C ALA A 381 20.06 16.16 22.91
N LEU A 382 18.95 15.79 23.57
CA LEU A 382 17.72 16.60 23.60
C LEU A 382 17.97 17.95 24.26
N LEU A 383 18.63 17.99 25.43
CA LEU A 383 18.98 19.22 26.12
C LEU A 383 19.87 20.13 25.24
N LYS A 384 20.87 19.55 24.55
CA LYS A 384 21.69 20.29 23.58
C LYS A 384 20.87 20.85 22.42
N LYS A 385 19.92 20.06 21.87
CA LYS A 385 19.04 20.50 20.77
C LYS A 385 18.10 21.62 21.21
N LEU A 386 17.57 21.53 22.44
CA LEU A 386 16.75 22.57 23.10
C LEU A 386 17.49 23.90 23.21
N GLN A 387 18.77 23.87 23.58
CA GLN A 387 19.59 25.10 23.67
C GLN A 387 19.84 25.76 22.30
N GLY A 388 19.91 24.96 21.23
CA GLY A 388 20.24 25.41 19.87
C GLY A 388 19.07 25.95 19.05
N HIS A 389 17.82 25.60 19.35
CA HIS A 389 16.64 26.04 18.61
C HIS A 389 15.94 27.19 19.32
N ARG A 390 16.57 28.38 19.31
CA ARG A 390 15.99 29.61 19.87
C ARG A 390 15.15 30.40 18.86
N ASP A 391 15.26 30.05 17.59
CA ASP A 391 14.72 30.80 16.46
C ASP A 391 13.36 30.27 15.96
N LEU A 392 12.79 29.26 16.64
CA LEU A 392 11.46 28.73 16.34
C LEU A 392 10.38 29.77 16.63
N ASP A 393 9.30 29.76 15.84
CA ASP A 393 8.23 30.73 16.00
C ASP A 393 7.55 30.59 17.36
N ASN A 394 7.36 31.74 18.02
CA ASN A 394 6.77 31.86 19.34
C ASN A 394 5.62 32.87 19.37
N GLU A 395 5.14 33.31 18.20
CA GLU A 395 4.07 34.30 18.07
C GLU A 395 2.82 33.71 17.39
N MET A 396 2.97 32.94 16.32
CA MET A 396 1.81 32.33 15.65
C MET A 396 1.40 31.03 16.34
N LEU A 397 0.09 30.89 16.56
CA LEU A 397 -0.50 29.66 17.05
C LEU A 397 -0.81 28.71 15.88
N GLU A 398 -0.45 27.44 16.04
CA GLU A 398 -0.85 26.36 15.16
C GLU A 398 -2.29 25.88 15.48
N ASN A 399 -2.76 24.86 14.75
CA ASN A 399 -4.11 24.29 14.89
C ASN A 399 -4.41 23.72 16.29
N ASP A 400 -3.37 23.46 17.09
CA ASP A 400 -3.43 22.93 18.45
C ASP A 400 -3.36 24.02 19.54
N GLU A 401 -3.49 25.30 19.16
CA GLU A 401 -3.37 26.47 20.07
C GLU A 401 -1.99 26.57 20.76
N GLU A 402 -0.97 25.88 20.23
CA GLU A 402 0.43 25.98 20.65
C GLU A 402 1.25 26.71 19.57
N THR A 403 2.29 27.43 19.97
CA THR A 403 3.31 27.93 19.04
C THR A 403 4.24 26.80 18.61
N GLU A 404 4.91 26.93 17.46
CA GLU A 404 5.93 25.98 17.01
C GLU A 404 6.98 25.71 18.10
N ARG A 405 7.42 26.76 18.78
CA ARG A 405 8.36 26.68 19.91
C ARG A 405 7.76 25.94 21.12
N GLN A 406 6.50 26.21 21.49
CA GLN A 406 5.84 25.52 22.61
C GLN A 406 5.73 24.03 22.35
N LYS A 407 5.29 23.66 21.14
CA LYS A 407 5.19 22.26 20.69
C LYS A 407 6.54 21.57 20.72
N PHE A 408 7.59 22.20 20.20
CA PHE A 408 8.96 21.68 20.23
C PHE A 408 9.45 21.41 21.66
N LEU A 409 9.25 22.38 22.57
CA LEU A 409 9.61 22.24 23.99
C LEU A 409 8.85 21.09 24.64
N ARG A 410 7.53 21.02 24.45
CA ARG A 410 6.67 19.98 25.03
C ARG A 410 7.13 18.59 24.60
N GLN A 411 7.35 18.38 23.30
CA GLN A 411 7.78 17.09 22.75
C GLN A 411 9.13 16.62 23.33
N CYS A 412 10.10 17.53 23.45
CA CYS A 412 11.41 17.18 24.03
C CYS A 412 11.34 16.92 25.55
N ILE A 413 10.61 17.76 26.28
CA ILE A 413 10.47 17.65 27.74
C ILE A 413 9.73 16.37 28.12
N GLU A 414 8.71 15.96 27.37
CA GLU A 414 7.98 14.71 27.61
C GLU A 414 8.93 13.50 27.60
N VAL A 415 9.79 13.38 26.58
CA VAL A 415 10.78 12.31 26.49
C VAL A 415 11.78 12.38 27.65
N ILE A 416 12.29 13.58 27.98
CA ILE A 416 13.22 13.76 29.11
C ILE A 416 12.56 13.35 30.43
N ALA A 417 11.30 13.71 30.65
CA ALA A 417 10.56 13.38 31.86
C ALA A 417 10.39 11.86 32.00
N LYS A 418 9.99 11.16 30.94
CA LYS A 418 9.88 9.69 30.95
C LYS A 418 11.23 9.02 31.20
N VAL A 419 12.33 9.55 30.63
CA VAL A 419 13.68 9.04 30.95
C VAL A 419 14.05 9.31 32.41
N ALA A 420 13.67 10.45 32.99
CA ALA A 420 13.93 10.77 34.39
C ALA A 420 13.23 9.79 35.35
N GLU A 421 12.08 9.23 34.98
CA GLU A 421 11.42 8.17 35.75
C GLU A 421 12.19 6.84 35.73
N LEU A 422 12.87 6.55 34.62
CA LEU A 422 13.65 5.31 34.43
C LEU A 422 15.09 5.40 34.97
N ALA A 423 15.72 6.59 34.85
CA ALA A 423 17.10 6.86 35.23
C ALA A 423 17.23 8.22 35.96
N PRO A 424 16.66 8.36 37.18
CA PRO A 424 16.48 9.65 37.84
C PRO A 424 17.78 10.36 38.21
N THR A 425 18.75 9.65 38.81
CA THR A 425 19.98 10.28 39.33
C THR A 425 20.82 10.92 38.22
N GLN A 426 21.00 10.18 37.12
CA GLN A 426 21.78 10.57 35.96
C GLN A 426 21.09 11.71 35.21
N THR A 427 19.76 11.59 35.01
CA THR A 427 18.96 12.61 34.34
C THR A 427 18.94 13.92 35.11
N CYS A 428 18.69 13.89 36.44
CA CYS A 428 18.74 15.08 37.29
C CYS A 428 20.12 15.76 37.25
N THR A 429 21.20 14.97 37.28
CA THR A 429 22.56 15.52 37.19
C THR A 429 22.77 16.28 35.88
N LEU A 430 22.32 15.72 34.75
CA LEU A 430 22.41 16.38 33.44
C LEU A 430 21.58 17.66 33.39
N VAL A 431 20.31 17.61 33.80
CA VAL A 431 19.39 18.76 33.74
C VAL A 431 19.89 19.92 34.61
N VAL A 432 20.46 19.64 35.79
CA VAL A 432 21.03 20.68 36.67
C VAL A 432 22.34 21.26 36.13
N SER A 433 23.10 20.48 35.36
CA SER A 433 24.39 20.90 34.79
C SER A 433 24.29 21.68 33.47
N THR A 434 23.11 21.73 32.86
CA THR A 434 22.84 22.29 31.53
C THR A 434 22.15 23.64 31.63
#